data_AF-A0A7Z8JWM0-F1
#
_entry.id   AF-A0A7Z8JWM0-F1
#
_cell.length_a   1.000
_cell.length_b   1.000
_cell.length_c   1.000
_cell.angle_alpha   90.00
_cell.angle_beta   90.00
_cell.angle_gamma   90.00
#
_symmetry.space_group_name_H-M   'P 1'
#
loop_
_entity.id
_entity.type
_entity.pdbx_description
1 polymer ?
#
loop_
_entity_poly.entity_id
_entity_poly.type
_entity_poly.pdbx_seq_one_letter_code
_entity_poly.pdbx_strand_id
1 'polypeptide(L)'
;MTVPVVPDAEQARRWLEQELADPVYHQQPSLLQRFLDWLGRLFEGADGLPIGNVGTLLAILAGLAVLVTVAFLVTGPVRRSRRVAGARSVLDADDRRTAAELRAAADGAAARGDWAAAVADRFRAVVRALEERAVLEEQPGRTAHEAVEAAGLRLPAHAVDLRTAGRLFDDVVYGERTPRAEDDAALREL
;
A
#
# COMPACT_ATOMS: atom_id res chain seq x y z
N MET A 1 43.05 -48.96 11.74
CA MET A 1 41.86 -49.34 12.55
C MET A 1 41.09 -48.06 12.87
N THR A 2 39.90 -47.99 12.31
CA THR A 2 38.83 -47.01 12.56
C THR A 2 38.31 -47.12 13.99
N VAL A 3 38.06 -45.99 14.67
CA VAL A 3 36.87 -45.82 15.53
C VAL A 3 36.48 -44.32 15.46
N PRO A 4 35.19 -43.98 15.28
CA PRO A 4 34.71 -42.67 14.86
C PRO A 4 34.65 -41.71 16.05
N VAL A 5 34.92 -40.43 15.81
CA VAL A 5 34.66 -39.36 16.77
C VAL A 5 33.16 -39.08 16.76
N VAL A 6 32.38 -39.95 17.41
CA VAL A 6 31.04 -39.60 17.87
C VAL A 6 31.23 -38.89 19.21
N PRO A 7 30.94 -37.58 19.33
CA PRO A 7 31.06 -36.89 20.60
C PRO A 7 30.12 -37.56 21.62
N ASP A 8 30.60 -37.72 22.85
CA ASP A 8 29.77 -38.15 23.98
C ASP A 8 28.58 -37.18 24.15
N ALA A 9 27.45 -37.69 24.66
CA ALA A 9 26.18 -36.96 24.71
C ALA A 9 26.29 -35.62 25.47
N GLU A 10 27.14 -35.55 26.49
CA GLU A 10 27.43 -34.29 27.19
C GLU A 10 28.34 -33.34 26.40
N GLN A 11 29.24 -33.88 25.58
CA GLN A 11 30.10 -33.09 24.69
C GLN A 11 29.27 -32.44 23.58
N ALA A 12 28.33 -33.19 23.00
CA ALA A 12 27.38 -32.69 22.01
C ALA A 12 26.44 -31.61 22.61
N ARG A 13 26.00 -31.77 23.86
CA ARG A 13 25.17 -30.78 24.56
C ARG A 13 25.89 -29.46 24.76
N ARG A 14 27.14 -29.50 25.23
CA ARG A 14 27.95 -28.29 25.46
C ARG A 14 28.28 -27.54 24.16
N TRP A 15 28.58 -28.27 23.09
CA TRP A 15 28.79 -27.67 21.77
C TRP A 15 27.50 -27.07 21.20
N LEU A 16 26.35 -27.72 21.40
CA LEU A 16 25.05 -27.18 21.00
C LEU A 16 24.65 -25.94 21.81
N GLU A 17 24.95 -25.91 23.11
CA GLU A 17 24.73 -24.74 23.97
C GLU A 17 25.64 -23.56 23.59
N GLN A 18 26.88 -23.82 23.16
CA GLN A 18 27.79 -22.78 22.67
C GLN A 18 27.36 -22.22 21.30
N GLU A 19 26.87 -23.06 20.39
CA GLU A 19 26.40 -22.62 19.07
C GLU A 19 25.06 -21.87 19.16
N LEU A 20 24.12 -22.31 20.03
CA LEU A 20 22.86 -21.60 20.29
C LEU A 20 23.05 -20.26 21.01
N ALA A 21 24.20 -20.07 21.65
CA ALA A 21 24.60 -18.82 22.29
C ALA A 21 25.33 -17.87 21.33
N ASP A 22 25.50 -18.23 20.05
CA ASP A 22 26.14 -17.39 19.04
C ASP A 22 25.07 -16.60 18.25
N PRO A 23 24.80 -15.32 18.57
CA PRO A 23 23.87 -14.49 17.83
C PRO A 23 24.52 -13.98 16.53
N VAL A 24 24.95 -14.89 15.65
CA VAL A 24 25.63 -14.53 14.38
C VAL A 24 24.67 -14.13 13.27
N TYR A 25 23.35 -14.21 13.47
CA TYR A 25 22.39 -13.64 12.52
C TYR A 25 21.37 -12.77 13.23
N HIS A 26 21.53 -11.44 13.10
CA HIS A 26 20.50 -10.43 12.82
C HIS A 26 20.99 -9.02 13.22
N GLN A 27 22.03 -8.51 12.57
CA GLN A 27 22.31 -7.07 12.56
C GLN A 27 21.96 -6.50 11.18
N GLN A 28 20.70 -6.61 10.77
CA GLN A 28 20.16 -5.58 9.90
C GLN A 28 19.64 -4.47 10.82
N PRO A 29 20.16 -3.24 10.73
CA PRO A 29 19.72 -2.16 11.59
C PRO A 29 18.20 -2.04 11.47
N SER A 30 17.53 -2.00 12.62
CA SER A 30 16.08 -1.78 12.66
C SER A 30 15.74 -0.53 11.83
N LEU A 31 14.58 -0.52 11.16
CA LEU A 31 14.16 0.65 10.37
C LEU A 31 14.20 1.95 11.19
N LEU A 32 13.96 1.83 12.50
CA LEU A 32 14.10 2.92 13.47
C LEU A 32 15.55 3.38 13.64
N GLN A 33 16.52 2.48 13.79
CA GLN A 33 17.94 2.85 13.84
C GLN A 33 18.42 3.49 12.54
N ARG A 34 18.04 2.93 11.38
CA ARG A 34 18.34 3.56 10.08
C ARG A 34 17.77 4.97 9.96
N PHE A 35 16.57 5.19 10.48
CA PHE A 35 15.93 6.50 10.52
C PHE A 35 16.64 7.46 11.49
N LEU A 36 17.02 7.01 12.68
CA LEU A 36 17.75 7.81 13.66
C LEU A 36 19.17 8.17 13.18
N ASP A 37 19.86 7.25 12.51
CA ASP A 37 21.16 7.48 11.88
C ASP A 37 21.07 8.50 10.74
N TRP A 38 20.02 8.39 9.90
CA TRP A 38 19.75 9.38 8.87
C TRP A 38 19.47 10.76 9.49
N LEU A 39 18.70 10.81 10.58
CA LEU A 39 18.38 12.06 11.29
C LEU A 39 19.65 12.71 11.88
N GLY A 40 20.55 11.93 12.48
CA GLY A 40 21.82 12.43 13.02
C GLY A 40 22.71 13.07 11.95
N ARG A 41 22.82 12.44 10.78
CA ARG A 41 23.61 12.96 9.64
C ARG A 41 23.09 14.29 9.11
N LEU A 42 21.80 14.59 9.29
CA LEU A 42 21.22 15.87 8.89
C LEU A 42 21.72 17.03 9.78
N PHE A 43 22.06 16.75 11.04
CA PHE A 43 22.55 17.74 11.99
C PHE A 43 24.08 17.84 12.03
N GLU A 44 24.83 16.80 11.65
CA GLU A 44 26.31 16.82 11.59
C GLU A 44 26.89 17.90 10.64
N GLY A 45 26.12 18.37 9.66
CA GLY A 45 26.53 19.46 8.77
C GLY A 45 26.27 20.87 9.30
N ALA A 46 25.65 21.01 10.48
CA ALA A 46 25.18 22.30 11.00
C ALA A 46 26.23 23.08 11.83
N ASP A 47 27.34 22.44 12.23
CA ASP A 47 28.32 23.04 13.14
C ASP A 47 29.33 24.02 12.49
N GLY A 48 29.21 24.28 11.18
CA GLY A 48 30.24 25.04 10.44
C GLY A 48 29.77 26.14 9.49
N LEU A 49 28.46 26.41 9.36
CA LEU A 49 27.99 27.35 8.34
C LEU A 49 27.79 28.77 8.90
N PRO A 50 28.45 29.81 8.35
CA PRO A 50 28.19 31.18 8.72
C PRO A 50 26.75 31.52 8.36
N ILE A 51 25.98 31.89 9.39
CA ILE A 51 24.53 32.09 9.33
C ILE A 51 24.23 33.30 8.45
N GLY A 52 24.00 33.04 7.17
CA GLY A 52 23.39 33.94 6.20
C GLY A 52 22.39 33.17 5.35
N ASN A 53 21.36 33.86 4.87
CA ASN A 53 20.23 33.53 3.98
C ASN A 53 20.11 32.09 3.43
N VAL A 54 21.22 31.50 2.97
CA VAL A 54 21.35 30.11 2.53
C VAL A 54 21.06 29.10 3.65
N GLY A 55 21.54 29.34 4.88
CA GLY A 55 21.25 28.44 6.02
C GLY A 55 19.77 28.40 6.37
N THR A 56 19.09 29.55 6.33
CA THR A 56 17.64 29.65 6.51
C THR A 56 16.88 28.94 5.39
N LEU A 57 17.30 29.11 4.13
CA LEU A 57 16.68 28.42 2.99
C LEU A 57 16.84 26.89 3.07
N LEU A 58 18.02 26.39 3.46
CA LEU A 58 18.26 24.96 3.65
C LEU A 58 17.43 24.40 4.81
N ALA A 59 17.30 25.13 5.92
CA ALA A 59 16.45 24.74 7.04
C ALA A 59 14.96 24.67 6.64
N ILE A 60 14.48 25.61 5.82
CA ILE A 60 13.11 25.59 5.28
C ILE A 60 12.92 24.40 4.34
N LEU A 61 13.86 24.16 3.43
CA LEU A 61 13.82 23.02 2.50
C LEU A 61 13.85 21.68 3.24
N ALA A 62 14.70 21.54 4.25
CA ALA A 62 14.76 20.35 5.09
C ALA A 62 13.46 20.16 5.88
N GLY A 63 12.92 21.22 6.48
CA GLY A 63 11.62 21.19 7.15
C GLY A 63 10.48 20.80 6.22
N LEU A 64 10.47 21.32 4.99
CA LEU A 64 9.49 20.96 3.97
C LEU A 64 9.64 19.50 3.54
N ALA A 65 10.87 19.02 3.34
CA ALA A 65 11.14 17.62 3.00
C ALA A 65 10.69 16.67 4.11
N VAL A 66 10.91 17.02 5.38
CA VAL A 66 10.40 16.27 6.54
C VAL A 66 8.89 16.31 6.57
N LEU A 67 8.27 17.47 6.36
CA LEU A 67 6.81 17.61 6.37
C LEU A 67 6.16 16.81 5.24
N VAL A 68 6.74 16.82 4.04
CA VAL A 68 6.32 15.99 2.90
C VAL A 68 6.51 14.50 3.20
N THR A 69 7.64 14.12 3.81
CA THR A 69 7.92 12.72 4.17
C THR A 69 6.97 12.23 5.25
N VAL A 70 6.73 13.02 6.30
CA VAL A 70 5.75 12.72 7.36
C VAL A 70 4.35 12.70 6.80
N ALA A 71 3.98 13.66 5.95
CA ALA A 71 2.70 13.64 5.25
C ALA A 71 2.57 12.37 4.40
N PHE A 72 3.61 11.95 3.68
CA PHE A 72 3.61 10.72 2.88
C PHE A 72 3.56 9.43 3.71
N LEU A 73 4.20 9.40 4.88
CA LEU A 73 4.19 8.25 5.79
C LEU A 73 2.89 8.16 6.60
N VAL A 74 2.39 9.29 7.11
CA VAL A 74 1.14 9.39 7.87
C VAL A 74 -0.07 9.27 6.95
N THR A 75 0.03 9.89 5.78
CA THR A 75 -0.88 9.75 4.63
C THR A 75 -0.30 8.72 3.67
N GLY A 76 0.18 7.58 4.20
CA GLY A 76 0.45 6.40 3.38
C GLY A 76 -0.75 6.16 2.45
N PRO A 77 -0.53 5.67 1.21
CA PRO A 77 -1.46 5.79 0.10
C PRO A 77 -2.83 5.29 0.54
N VAL A 78 -3.75 6.22 0.82
CA VAL A 78 -5.15 5.95 1.14
C VAL A 78 -5.33 4.75 2.09
N ARG A 79 -4.45 4.56 3.09
CA ARG A 79 -4.67 3.55 4.15
C ARG A 79 -5.58 4.12 5.23
N ARG A 80 -6.77 4.54 4.80
CA ARG A 80 -7.95 4.78 5.64
C ARG A 80 -8.98 3.66 5.54
N SER A 81 -8.62 2.50 5.01
CA SER A 81 -9.34 1.24 5.26
C SER A 81 -8.92 0.62 6.62
N ARG A 82 -8.73 1.46 7.64
CA ARG A 82 -8.45 1.00 9.01
C ARG A 82 -9.76 0.54 9.65
N ARG A 83 -9.96 -0.77 9.62
CA ARG A 83 -10.63 -1.58 10.65
C ARG A 83 -12.10 -1.22 10.93
N VAL A 84 -12.98 -1.72 10.08
CA VAL A 84 -14.20 -2.37 10.59
C VAL A 84 -14.21 -3.78 10.01
N ALA A 85 -13.89 -4.76 10.85
CA ALA A 85 -14.17 -6.15 10.56
C ALA A 85 -15.69 -6.27 10.39
N GLY A 86 -16.17 -6.41 9.15
CA GLY A 86 -17.60 -6.58 8.91
C GLY A 86 -18.05 -6.57 7.45
N ALA A 87 -17.56 -5.68 6.59
CA ALA A 87 -18.08 -5.58 5.21
C ALA A 87 -16.97 -5.22 4.20
N ARG A 88 -16.79 -6.07 3.18
CA ARG A 88 -15.95 -5.80 2.00
C ARG A 88 -16.70 -4.91 1.01
N SER A 89 -17.12 -3.73 1.46
CA SER A 89 -17.88 -2.80 0.63
C SER A 89 -16.99 -2.22 -0.48
N VAL A 90 -17.50 -2.15 -1.71
CA VAL A 90 -16.77 -1.55 -2.83
C VAL A 90 -16.67 -0.03 -2.66
N LEU A 91 -17.78 0.61 -2.28
CA LEU A 91 -17.86 2.01 -1.90
C LEU A 91 -18.01 2.08 -0.39
N ASP A 92 -17.21 2.91 0.28
CA ASP A 92 -17.40 3.13 1.72
C ASP A 92 -18.76 3.81 1.96
N ALA A 93 -19.41 3.52 3.08
CA ALA A 93 -20.77 4.01 3.37
C ALA A 93 -20.88 5.55 3.33
N ASP A 94 -19.78 6.25 3.64
CA ASP A 94 -19.69 7.71 3.64
C ASP A 94 -18.99 8.27 2.39
N ASP A 95 -18.68 7.44 1.38
CA ASP A 95 -18.01 7.90 0.16
C ASP A 95 -18.98 8.62 -0.78
N ARG A 96 -19.01 9.95 -0.64
CA ARG A 96 -19.86 10.86 -1.43
C ARG A 96 -19.25 11.29 -2.77
N ARG A 97 -18.08 10.75 -3.14
CA ARG A 97 -17.41 11.12 -4.39
C ARG A 97 -18.23 10.63 -5.58
N THR A 98 -18.35 11.49 -6.57
CA THR A 98 -18.90 11.18 -7.90
C THR A 98 -17.95 10.28 -8.68
N ALA A 99 -18.45 9.65 -9.74
CA ALA A 99 -17.62 8.85 -10.63
C ALA A 99 -16.51 9.68 -11.29
N ALA A 100 -16.75 10.98 -11.53
CA ALA A 100 -15.75 11.89 -12.09
C ALA A 100 -14.62 12.18 -11.09
N GLU A 101 -14.96 12.44 -9.83
CA GLU A 101 -13.98 12.67 -8.76
C GLU A 101 -13.15 11.42 -8.47
N LEU A 102 -13.76 10.23 -8.50
CA LEU A 102 -13.06 8.96 -8.37
C LEU A 102 -12.08 8.72 -9.53
N ARG A 103 -12.47 9.02 -10.78
CA ARG A 103 -11.54 8.96 -11.93
C ARG A 103 -10.37 9.93 -11.78
N ALA A 104 -10.63 11.17 -11.36
CA ALA A 104 -9.58 12.16 -11.14
C ALA A 104 -8.61 11.73 -10.01
N ALA A 105 -9.14 11.13 -8.94
CA ALA A 105 -8.33 10.57 -7.86
C ALA A 105 -7.45 9.41 -8.36
N ALA A 106 -8.02 8.50 -9.16
CA ALA A 106 -7.29 7.40 -9.78
C ALA A 106 -6.16 7.89 -10.69
N ASP A 107 -6.43 8.90 -11.52
CA ASP A 107 -5.43 9.51 -12.41
C ASP A 107 -4.31 10.19 -11.61
N GLY A 108 -4.66 10.89 -10.53
CA GLY A 108 -3.67 11.47 -9.61
C GLY A 108 -2.80 10.42 -8.92
N ALA A 109 -3.36 9.26 -8.57
CA ALA A 109 -2.61 8.14 -8.01
C ALA A 109 -1.67 7.49 -9.03
N ALA A 110 -2.16 7.22 -10.24
CA ALA A 110 -1.38 6.69 -11.36
C ALA A 110 -0.18 7.60 -11.69
N ALA A 111 -0.37 8.92 -11.71
CA ALA A 111 0.70 9.89 -11.96
C ALA A 111 1.83 9.86 -10.91
N ARG A 112 1.54 9.39 -9.69
CA ARG A 112 2.54 9.20 -8.62
C ARG A 112 3.10 7.78 -8.57
N GLY A 113 2.71 6.90 -9.49
CA GLY A 113 3.08 5.49 -9.49
C GLY A 113 2.37 4.64 -8.42
N ASP A 114 1.31 5.18 -7.81
CA ASP A 114 0.50 4.49 -6.81
C ASP A 114 -0.61 3.67 -7.49
N TRP A 115 -0.21 2.57 -8.12
CA TRP A 115 -1.09 1.74 -8.95
C TRP A 115 -2.20 1.06 -8.14
N ALA A 116 -1.97 0.80 -6.84
CA ALA A 116 -2.98 0.19 -5.98
C ALA A 116 -4.16 1.15 -5.73
N ALA A 117 -3.86 2.40 -5.38
CA ALA A 117 -4.90 3.41 -5.23
C ALA A 117 -5.57 3.74 -6.58
N ALA A 118 -4.80 3.76 -7.67
CA ALA A 118 -5.33 4.02 -9.02
C ALA A 118 -6.36 2.96 -9.43
N VAL A 119 -6.01 1.67 -9.35
CA VAL A 119 -6.90 0.55 -9.64
C VAL A 119 -8.15 0.56 -8.75
N ALA A 120 -7.98 0.78 -7.44
CA ALA A 120 -9.08 0.77 -6.50
C ALA A 120 -10.10 1.89 -6.78
N ASP A 121 -9.65 3.13 -6.93
CA ASP A 121 -10.54 4.26 -7.20
C ASP A 121 -11.11 4.23 -8.62
N ARG A 122 -10.40 3.65 -9.60
CA ARG A 122 -10.94 3.48 -10.96
C ARG A 122 -12.09 2.48 -11.00
N PHE A 123 -11.96 1.33 -10.32
CA PHE A 123 -13.06 0.38 -10.21
C PHE A 123 -14.26 0.96 -9.44
N ARG A 124 -14.00 1.68 -8.34
CA ARG A 124 -15.07 2.43 -7.62
C ARG A 124 -15.76 3.44 -8.52
N ALA A 125 -15.02 4.11 -9.40
CA ALA A 125 -15.60 5.03 -10.37
C ALA A 125 -16.53 4.33 -11.37
N VAL A 126 -16.19 3.11 -11.80
CA VAL A 126 -17.06 2.29 -12.66
C VAL A 126 -18.36 1.97 -11.93
N VAL A 127 -18.30 1.47 -10.69
CA VAL A 127 -19.50 1.15 -9.89
C VAL A 127 -20.33 2.40 -9.63
N ARG A 128 -19.72 3.51 -9.22
CA ARG A 128 -20.42 4.78 -8.99
C ARG A 128 -21.06 5.30 -10.29
N ALA A 129 -20.42 5.16 -11.44
CA ALA A 129 -21.00 5.56 -12.72
C ALA A 129 -22.23 4.72 -13.09
N LEU A 130 -22.24 3.43 -12.75
CA LEU A 130 -23.40 2.56 -12.95
C LEU A 130 -24.56 2.95 -12.02
N GLU A 131 -24.28 3.37 -10.79
CA GLU A 131 -25.29 3.89 -9.86
C GLU A 131 -25.83 5.25 -10.31
N GLU A 132 -24.96 6.19 -10.69
CA GLU A 132 -25.34 7.53 -11.20
C GLU A 132 -26.22 7.45 -12.45
N ARG A 133 -26.03 6.40 -13.28
CA ARG A 133 -26.83 6.15 -14.49
C ARG A 133 -28.06 5.27 -14.25
N ALA A 134 -28.36 4.93 -12.99
CA ALA A 134 -29.45 4.04 -12.60
C ALA A 134 -29.40 2.65 -13.26
N VAL A 135 -28.21 2.18 -13.69
CA VAL A 135 -27.99 0.79 -14.09
C VAL A 135 -27.97 -0.11 -12.85
N LEU A 136 -27.41 0.41 -11.76
CA LEU A 136 -27.43 -0.17 -10.44
C LEU A 136 -28.22 0.72 -9.49
N GLU A 137 -28.97 0.11 -8.57
CA GLU A 137 -29.53 0.82 -7.43
C GLU A 137 -28.43 1.08 -6.40
N GLU A 138 -28.35 2.28 -5.82
CA GLU A 138 -27.40 2.59 -4.76
C GLU A 138 -27.73 1.76 -3.51
N GLN A 139 -26.74 1.00 -3.01
CA GLN A 139 -26.91 0.12 -1.85
C GLN A 139 -25.68 0.22 -0.92
N PRO A 140 -25.84 0.73 0.31
CA PRO A 140 -24.76 0.76 1.29
C PRO A 140 -24.23 -0.64 1.58
N GLY A 141 -22.90 -0.77 1.67
CA GLY A 141 -22.27 -2.05 2.00
C GLY A 141 -22.16 -3.04 0.84
N ARG A 142 -22.62 -2.69 -0.37
CA ARG A 142 -22.52 -3.56 -1.55
C ARG A 142 -21.07 -3.94 -1.81
N THR A 143 -20.83 -5.24 -2.01
CA THR A 143 -19.50 -5.76 -2.35
C THR A 143 -19.18 -5.58 -3.84
N ALA A 144 -17.89 -5.66 -4.19
CA ALA A 144 -17.45 -5.62 -5.59
C ALA A 144 -18.08 -6.76 -6.42
N HIS A 145 -18.15 -7.96 -5.86
CA HIS A 145 -18.76 -9.13 -6.49
C HIS A 145 -20.26 -8.91 -6.78
N GLU A 146 -21.02 -8.44 -5.79
CA GLU A 146 -22.46 -8.15 -5.98
C GLU A 146 -22.68 -7.05 -7.03
N ALA A 147 -21.83 -6.02 -7.06
CA ALA A 147 -21.92 -4.97 -8.06
C ALA A 147 -21.73 -5.50 -9.49
N VAL A 148 -20.71 -6.33 -9.72
CA VAL A 148 -20.42 -6.85 -11.07
C VAL A 148 -21.43 -7.91 -11.52
N GLU A 149 -21.97 -8.72 -10.60
CA GLU A 149 -23.05 -9.66 -10.92
C GLU A 149 -24.34 -8.90 -11.28
N ALA A 150 -24.75 -7.93 -10.47
CA ALA A 150 -25.92 -7.12 -10.74
C ALA A 150 -25.78 -6.32 -12.05
N ALA A 151 -24.60 -5.73 -12.29
CA ALA A 151 -24.32 -5.00 -13.52
C ALA A 151 -24.28 -5.92 -14.73
N GLY A 152 -23.71 -7.12 -14.60
CA GLY A 152 -23.65 -8.13 -15.67
C GLY A 152 -25.02 -8.62 -16.12
N LEU A 153 -26.02 -8.66 -15.23
CA LEU A 153 -27.41 -8.95 -15.58
C LEU A 153 -28.05 -7.84 -16.44
N ARG A 154 -27.63 -6.59 -16.27
CA ARG A 154 -28.13 -5.42 -17.00
C ARG A 154 -27.32 -5.11 -18.27
N LEU A 155 -26.04 -5.48 -18.28
CA LEU A 155 -25.08 -5.25 -19.35
C LEU A 155 -24.37 -6.57 -19.76
N PRO A 156 -25.07 -7.53 -20.39
CA PRO A 156 -24.50 -8.85 -20.66
C PRO A 156 -23.24 -8.82 -21.52
N ALA A 157 -23.15 -7.86 -22.45
CA ALA A 157 -21.98 -7.68 -23.31
C ALA A 157 -20.70 -7.31 -22.52
N HIS A 158 -20.83 -6.66 -21.37
CA HIS A 158 -19.71 -6.23 -20.52
C HIS A 158 -19.52 -7.12 -19.29
N ALA A 159 -20.34 -8.16 -19.12
CA ALA A 159 -20.35 -8.97 -17.89
C ALA A 159 -19.01 -9.67 -17.62
N VAL A 160 -18.30 -10.10 -18.66
CA VAL A 160 -16.98 -10.75 -18.52
C VAL A 160 -15.93 -9.74 -18.06
N ASP A 161 -15.92 -8.56 -18.68
CA ASP A 161 -14.94 -7.51 -18.36
C ASP A 161 -15.18 -6.94 -16.96
N LEU A 162 -16.44 -6.69 -16.60
CA LEU A 162 -16.83 -6.27 -15.25
C LEU A 162 -16.42 -7.29 -14.18
N ARG A 163 -16.65 -8.59 -14.41
CA ARG A 163 -16.18 -9.63 -13.46
C ARG A 163 -14.66 -9.66 -13.34
N THR A 164 -13.95 -9.47 -14.45
CA THR A 164 -12.48 -9.42 -14.43
C THR A 164 -11.97 -8.22 -13.65
N ALA A 165 -12.60 -7.06 -13.84
CA ALA A 165 -12.34 -5.83 -13.09
C ALA A 165 -12.63 -5.99 -11.59
N GLY A 166 -13.75 -6.61 -11.23
CA GLY A 166 -14.10 -6.88 -9.83
C GLY A 166 -13.11 -7.79 -9.13
N ARG A 167 -12.62 -8.84 -9.81
CA ARG A 167 -11.56 -9.70 -9.26
C ARG A 167 -10.26 -8.96 -9.08
N LEU A 168 -9.86 -8.14 -10.06
CA LEU A 168 -8.65 -7.30 -9.94
C LEU A 168 -8.76 -6.35 -8.75
N PHE A 169 -9.91 -5.73 -8.53
CA PHE A 169 -10.16 -4.90 -7.35
C PHE A 169 -10.00 -5.70 -6.05
N ASP A 170 -10.66 -6.86 -5.94
CA ASP A 170 -10.58 -7.68 -4.74
C ASP A 170 -9.13 -8.16 -4.46
N ASP A 171 -8.41 -8.59 -5.49
CA ASP A 171 -7.01 -9.02 -5.41
C ASP A 171 -6.08 -7.90 -4.93
N VAL A 172 -6.35 -6.65 -5.31
CA VAL A 172 -5.54 -5.47 -4.95
C VAL A 172 -5.91 -4.90 -3.58
N VAL A 173 -7.21 -4.84 -3.26
CA VAL A 173 -7.69 -4.20 -2.02
C VAL A 173 -7.67 -5.16 -0.84
N TYR A 174 -7.99 -6.43 -1.07
CA TYR A 174 -8.10 -7.45 -0.02
C TYR A 174 -7.08 -8.59 -0.15
N GLY A 175 -6.46 -8.75 -1.32
CA GLY A 175 -5.40 -9.72 -1.56
C GLY A 175 -3.99 -9.14 -1.41
N GLU A 176 -3.01 -9.90 -1.91
CA GLU A 176 -1.58 -9.55 -1.90
C GLU A 176 -1.08 -9.14 -3.29
N ARG A 177 -1.98 -8.90 -4.26
CA ARG A 177 -1.58 -8.56 -5.64
C ARG A 177 -0.97 -7.17 -5.68
N THR A 178 0.22 -7.06 -6.25
CA THR A 178 0.84 -5.78 -6.58
C THR A 178 0.44 -5.38 -8.01
N PRO A 179 -0.43 -4.37 -8.21
CA PRO A 179 -0.87 -3.96 -9.53
C PRO A 179 0.19 -3.14 -10.27
N ARG A 180 0.06 -3.09 -11.59
CA ARG A 180 0.93 -2.35 -12.52
C ARG A 180 0.13 -1.35 -13.35
N ALA A 181 0.83 -0.53 -14.13
CA ALA A 181 0.22 0.42 -15.06
C ALA A 181 -0.77 -0.24 -16.04
N GLU A 182 -0.50 -1.47 -16.46
CA GLU A 182 -1.37 -2.26 -17.36
C GLU A 182 -2.72 -2.58 -16.71
N ASP A 183 -2.74 -2.88 -15.40
CA ASP A 183 -3.96 -3.16 -14.65
C ASP A 183 -4.86 -1.91 -14.57
N ASP A 184 -4.25 -0.73 -14.34
CA ASP A 184 -4.95 0.56 -14.35
C ASP A 184 -5.49 0.90 -15.75
N ALA A 185 -4.69 0.67 -16.79
CA ALA A 185 -5.08 0.91 -18.18
C ALA A 185 -6.27 0.03 -18.60
N ALA A 186 -6.27 -1.25 -18.21
CA ALA A 186 -7.40 -2.15 -18.50
C ALA A 186 -8.72 -1.66 -17.87
N LEU A 187 -8.67 -1.13 -16.65
CA LEU A 187 -9.84 -0.54 -15.98
C LEU A 187 -10.28 0.80 -16.59
N ARG A 188 -9.41 1.50 -17.33
CA ARG A 188 -9.74 2.77 -17.98
C ARG A 188 -10.60 2.60 -19.23
N GLU A 189 -10.56 1.42 -19.85
CA GLU A 189 -11.34 1.08 -21.04
C GLU A 189 -12.78 0.60 -20.73
N LEU A 190 -13.18 0.58 -19.45
CA LEU A 190 -14.53 0.22 -18.97
C LEU A 190 -15.44 1.45 -18.83
#